data_AF-A0A843TVS5-F1
#
_entry.id   AF-A0A843TVS5-F1
#
_cell.length_a   1.000
_cell.length_b   1.000
_cell.length_c   1.000
_cell.angle_alpha   90.00
_cell.angle_beta   90.00
_cell.angle_gamma   90.00
#
_symmetry.space_group_name_H-M   'P 1'
#
loop_
_entity.id
_entity.type
_entity.pdbx_description
1 polymer ?
#
loop_
_entity_poly.entity_id
_entity_poly.type
_entity_poly.pdbx_seq_one_letter_code
_entity_poly.pdbx_strand_id
1 'polypeptide(L)'
;MSFQDLEGTSARPLAPRSGSPDIARSIFQLNTAVSGFWRLVDSIGTAKDTVEHRQKLVNARQSISKLVKDVSAKLKSLNNSTDPSLPLSKKLEGSKLARDFQAVLLDFQKAQTLATEREAAYVPSPSKSRPTRSRFPYF
;
A
#
# COMPACT_ATOMS: atom_id res chain seq x y z
N MET A 1 33.65 43.59 35.73
CA MET A 1 33.24 42.27 35.20
C MET A 1 31.73 42.37 35.01
N SER A 2 31.20 42.66 33.81
CA SER A 2 30.92 41.74 32.67
C SER A 2 30.12 40.52 33.14
N PHE A 3 29.02 40.06 32.55
CA PHE A 3 28.22 40.34 31.34
C PHE A 3 26.97 39.42 31.48
N GLN A 4 25.92 39.62 30.68
CA GLN A 4 24.79 38.68 30.46
C GLN A 4 23.82 38.39 31.63
N ASP A 5 22.60 38.92 31.54
CA ASP A 5 21.42 38.04 31.48
C ASP A 5 20.31 38.75 30.69
N LEU A 6 20.25 38.41 29.40
CA LEU A 6 19.31 38.95 28.43
C LEU A 6 18.77 37.75 27.64
N GLU A 7 18.08 36.82 28.31
CA GLU A 7 17.38 35.71 27.63
C GLU A 7 16.01 35.43 28.24
N GLY A 8 15.14 36.42 28.15
CA GLY A 8 13.68 36.23 28.19
C GLY A 8 13.12 35.79 26.84
N THR A 9 13.64 34.71 26.25
CA THR A 9 12.96 34.03 25.12
C THR A 9 12.59 32.62 25.56
N SER A 10 11.45 32.53 26.25
CA SER A 10 10.78 31.26 26.51
C SER A 10 10.58 30.55 25.17
N ALA A 11 11.35 29.47 25.00
CA ALA A 11 11.31 28.61 23.86
C ALA A 11 9.87 28.11 23.65
N ARG A 12 9.25 28.62 22.59
CA ARG A 12 8.04 28.03 22.01
C ARG A 12 8.34 26.54 21.78
N PRO A 13 7.55 25.60 22.35
CA PRO A 13 7.71 24.19 22.00
C PRO A 13 7.33 24.10 20.53
N LEU A 14 8.35 23.95 19.67
CA LEU A 14 8.17 23.60 18.27
C LEU A 14 7.45 22.26 18.26
N ALA A 15 6.18 22.31 17.87
CA ALA A 15 5.35 21.14 17.64
C ALA A 15 6.13 20.07 16.88
N PRO A 16 5.94 18.77 17.18
CA PRO A 16 6.55 17.72 16.40
C PRO A 16 6.10 17.91 14.95
N ARG A 17 7.08 18.04 14.05
CA ARG A 17 6.88 18.11 12.60
C ARG A 17 6.40 16.74 12.10
N SER A 18 5.20 16.36 12.51
CA SER A 18 4.51 15.13 12.14
C SER A 18 3.74 15.41 10.85
N GLY A 19 4.04 14.67 9.79
CA GLY A 19 3.31 14.82 8.53
C GLY A 19 3.97 14.12 7.34
N SER A 20 5.30 13.95 7.33
CA SER A 20 6.02 13.27 6.24
C SER A 20 6.57 11.87 6.55
N PRO A 21 7.17 11.56 7.73
CA PRO A 21 7.78 10.24 7.96
C PRO A 21 6.75 9.10 8.07
N ASP A 22 5.54 9.41 8.54
CA ASP A 22 4.48 8.41 8.72
C ASP A 22 3.95 7.83 7.41
N ILE A 23 3.98 8.59 6.31
CA ILE A 23 3.50 8.12 5.00
C ILE A 23 4.54 7.20 4.38
N ALA A 24 5.82 7.60 4.43
CA ALA A 24 6.93 6.79 3.91
C ALA A 24 7.00 5.45 4.64
N ARG A 25 6.82 5.45 5.96
CA ARG A 25 6.74 4.22 6.77
C ARG A 25 5.55 3.35 6.37
N SER A 26 4.36 3.93 6.17
CA SER A 26 3.17 3.18 5.74
C SER A 26 3.36 2.54 4.36
N ILE A 27 4.00 3.22 3.40
CA ILE A 27 4.30 2.66 2.07
C ILE A 27 5.34 1.55 2.15
N PHE A 28 6.40 1.74 2.95
CA PHE A 28 7.40 0.69 3.15
C PHE A 28 6.79 -0.55 3.80
N GLN A 29 5.91 -0.37 4.78
CA GLN A 29 5.13 -1.46 5.37
C GLN A 29 4.22 -2.13 4.34
N LEU A 30 3.55 -1.35 3.48
CA LEU A 30 2.72 -1.88 2.40
C LEU A 30 3.54 -2.74 1.45
N ASN A 31 4.72 -2.27 1.00
CA ASN A 31 5.62 -3.02 0.13
C ASN A 31 6.10 -4.33 0.80
N THR A 32 6.48 -4.26 2.07
CA THR A 32 6.87 -5.44 2.86
C THR A 32 5.71 -6.43 3.00
N ALA A 33 4.51 -5.94 3.29
CA ALA A 33 3.31 -6.76 3.43
C ALA A 33 2.93 -7.43 2.10
N VAL A 34 3.02 -6.69 0.98
CA VAL A 34 2.80 -7.23 -0.37
C VAL A 34 3.84 -8.28 -0.72
N SER A 35 5.12 -8.05 -0.45
CA SER A 35 6.18 -9.05 -0.63
C SER A 35 5.96 -10.31 0.21
N GLY A 36 5.51 -10.16 1.46
CA GLY A 36 5.10 -11.28 2.31
C GLY A 36 3.87 -12.02 1.76
N PHE A 37 2.90 -11.27 1.23
CA PHE A 37 1.71 -11.82 0.58
C PHE A 37 2.07 -12.62 -0.67
N TRP A 38 3.01 -12.15 -1.51
CA TRP A 38 3.53 -12.91 -2.64
C TRP A 38 4.08 -14.28 -2.24
N ARG A 39 4.85 -14.34 -1.14
CA ARG A 39 5.39 -15.62 -0.63
C ARG A 39 4.28 -16.54 -0.12
N LEU A 40 3.24 -15.97 0.51
CA LEU A 40 2.07 -16.72 0.93
C LEU A 40 1.32 -17.26 -0.30
N VAL A 41 1.10 -16.44 -1.33
CA VAL A 41 0.45 -16.84 -2.59
C VAL A 41 1.25 -17.92 -3.33
N ASP A 42 2.58 -17.81 -3.37
CA ASP A 42 3.43 -18.83 -4.00
C ASP A 42 3.37 -20.18 -3.26
N SER A 43 3.21 -20.13 -1.94
CA SER A 43 2.99 -21.34 -1.12
C SER A 43 1.59 -21.95 -1.27
N ILE A 44 0.59 -21.20 -1.76
CA ILE A 44 -0.77 -21.70 -2.00
C ILE A 44 -0.76 -22.68 -3.18
N GLY A 45 -1.34 -23.86 -2.95
CA GLY A 45 -1.33 -24.97 -3.91
C GLY A 45 -0.08 -25.85 -3.87
N THR A 46 0.83 -25.63 -2.91
CA THR A 46 1.92 -26.57 -2.61
C THR A 46 1.53 -27.47 -1.43
N ALA A 47 2.31 -28.52 -1.14
CA ALA A 47 2.07 -29.40 0.02
C ALA A 47 2.10 -28.69 1.39
N LYS A 48 2.42 -27.39 1.42
CA LYS A 48 2.39 -26.52 2.61
C LYS A 48 1.08 -25.75 2.78
N ASP A 49 0.09 -25.93 1.90
CA ASP A 49 -1.24 -25.31 2.02
C ASP A 49 -1.99 -25.85 3.24
N THR A 50 -1.75 -25.25 4.41
CA THR A 50 -2.49 -25.55 5.65
C THR A 50 -3.52 -24.46 5.94
N VAL A 51 -4.49 -24.76 6.80
CA VAL A 51 -5.51 -23.79 7.26
C VAL A 51 -4.86 -22.53 7.84
N GLU A 52 -3.73 -22.67 8.53
CA GLU A 52 -2.94 -21.55 9.06
C GLU A 52 -2.33 -20.67 7.97
N HIS A 53 -1.89 -21.25 6.84
CA HIS A 53 -1.40 -20.47 5.69
C HIS A 53 -2.53 -19.65 5.06
N ARG A 54 -3.71 -20.25 4.89
CA ARG A 54 -4.90 -19.53 4.40
C ARG A 54 -5.29 -18.40 5.34
N GLN A 55 -5.28 -18.62 6.66
CA GLN A 55 -5.57 -17.57 7.63
C GLN A 55 -4.53 -16.44 7.57
N LYS A 56 -3.24 -16.77 7.43
CA LYS A 56 -2.18 -15.76 7.23
C LYS A 56 -2.38 -14.96 5.94
N LEU A 57 -2.80 -15.61 4.85
CA LEU A 57 -3.10 -14.93 3.58
C LEU A 57 -4.26 -13.94 3.75
N VAL A 58 -5.35 -14.34 4.41
CA VAL A 58 -6.49 -13.45 4.71
C VAL A 58 -6.06 -12.28 5.59
N ASN A 59 -5.29 -12.53 6.65
CA ASN A 59 -4.79 -11.50 7.55
C ASN A 59 -3.84 -10.52 6.84
N ALA A 60 -2.97 -11.02 5.96
CA ALA A 60 -2.06 -10.22 5.13
C ALA A 60 -2.87 -9.36 4.15
N ARG A 61 -3.85 -9.93 3.45
CA ARG A 61 -4.76 -9.21 2.55
C ARG A 61 -5.49 -8.07 3.27
N GLN A 62 -6.01 -8.33 4.48
CA GLN A 62 -6.67 -7.32 5.30
C GLN A 62 -5.71 -6.21 5.74
N SER A 63 -4.50 -6.57 6.17
CA SER A 63 -3.46 -5.62 6.57
C SER A 63 -3.06 -4.71 5.41
N ILE A 64 -2.83 -5.27 4.22
CA ILE A 64 -2.55 -4.51 2.99
C ILE A 64 -3.73 -3.57 2.68
N SER A 65 -4.97 -4.05 2.74
CA SER A 65 -6.16 -3.22 2.48
C SER A 65 -6.28 -2.04 3.44
N LYS A 66 -5.93 -2.23 4.72
CA LYS A 66 -5.89 -1.14 5.71
C LYS A 66 -4.77 -0.14 5.38
N LEU A 67 -3.56 -0.63 5.10
CA LEU A 67 -2.42 0.20 4.73
C LEU A 67 -2.69 1.03 3.46
N VAL A 68 -3.38 0.47 2.45
CA VAL A 68 -3.79 1.20 1.25
C VAL A 68 -4.71 2.38 1.60
N LYS A 69 -5.68 2.16 2.49
CA LYS A 69 -6.59 3.22 2.95
C LYS A 69 -5.85 4.29 3.74
N ASP A 70 -4.96 3.89 4.65
CA ASP A 70 -4.13 4.81 5.44
C ASP A 70 -3.21 5.65 4.55
N VAL A 71 -2.48 5.02 3.61
CA VAL A 71 -1.61 5.73 2.68
C VAL A 71 -2.45 6.69 1.82
N SER A 72 -3.58 6.24 1.27
CA SER A 72 -4.47 7.10 0.48
C SER A 72 -4.98 8.30 1.30
N ALA A 73 -5.40 8.09 2.54
CA ALA A 73 -5.87 9.17 3.41
C ALA A 73 -4.74 10.17 3.70
N LYS A 74 -3.55 9.67 4.04
CA LYS A 74 -2.37 10.51 4.32
C LYS A 74 -1.88 11.24 3.07
N LEU A 75 -1.91 10.62 1.89
CA LEU A 75 -1.50 11.21 0.62
C LEU A 75 -2.47 12.32 0.20
N LYS A 76 -3.77 12.14 0.45
CA LYS A 76 -4.77 13.22 0.35
C LYS A 76 -4.52 14.34 1.34
N SER A 77 -4.23 14.04 2.61
CA SER A 77 -3.89 15.06 3.60
C SER A 77 -2.65 15.86 3.20
N LEU A 78 -1.59 15.19 2.71
CA LEU A 78 -0.39 15.87 2.21
C LEU A 78 -0.70 16.80 1.04
N ASN A 79 -1.59 16.38 0.13
CA ASN A 79 -2.03 17.20 -1.00
C ASN A 79 -2.97 18.34 -0.58
N ASN A 80 -3.80 18.15 0.45
CA ASN A 80 -4.69 19.18 0.97
C ASN A 80 -3.94 20.21 1.84
N SER A 81 -2.82 19.80 2.46
CA SER A 81 -1.85 20.68 3.11
C SER A 81 -0.93 21.40 2.10
N THR A 82 -1.26 21.41 0.81
CA THR A 82 -0.57 22.21 -0.22
C THR A 82 -0.86 23.69 0.01
N ASP A 83 -0.35 24.22 1.11
CA ASP A 83 -0.02 25.63 1.21
C ASP A 83 1.12 25.91 0.22
N PRO A 84 1.07 27.04 -0.51
CA PRO A 84 2.15 27.45 -1.42
C PRO A 84 3.49 27.69 -0.70
N SER A 85 3.51 27.67 0.64
CA SER A 85 4.69 27.85 1.50
C SER A 85 5.48 26.57 1.81
N LEU A 86 5.06 25.39 1.32
CA LEU A 86 5.79 24.15 1.61
C LEU A 86 7.09 24.03 0.78
N PRO A 87 8.20 23.56 1.40
CA PRO A 87 9.48 23.42 0.71
C PRO A 87 9.41 22.37 -0.39
N LEU A 88 10.12 22.63 -1.51
CA LEU A 88 10.19 21.77 -2.70
C LEU A 88 10.53 20.31 -2.37
N SER A 89 11.33 20.08 -1.33
CA SER A 89 11.71 18.76 -0.81
C SER A 89 10.49 17.90 -0.44
N LYS A 90 9.49 18.49 0.22
CA LYS A 90 8.27 17.77 0.63
C LYS A 90 7.35 17.46 -0.56
N LYS A 91 7.35 18.31 -1.60
CA LYS A 91 6.65 18.03 -2.86
C LYS A 91 7.31 16.86 -3.61
N LEU A 92 8.64 16.81 -3.66
CA LEU A 92 9.38 15.73 -4.30
C LEU A 92 9.18 14.40 -3.56
N GLU A 93 9.24 14.41 -2.23
CA GLU A 93 8.90 13.24 -1.42
C GLU A 93 7.47 12.77 -1.72
N GLY A 94 6.47 13.65 -1.70
CA GLY A 94 5.09 13.30 -2.04
C GLY A 94 4.92 12.62 -3.41
N SER A 95 5.63 13.12 -4.42
CA SER A 95 5.60 12.54 -5.78
C SER A 95 6.28 11.16 -5.84
N LYS A 96 7.40 10.98 -5.13
CA LYS A 96 8.07 9.66 -5.02
C LYS A 96 7.19 8.66 -4.28
N LEU A 97 6.60 9.07 -3.15
CA LEU A 97 5.68 8.23 -2.39
C LEU A 97 4.46 7.84 -3.25
N ALA A 98 3.92 8.73 -4.07
CA ALA A 98 2.84 8.38 -5.00
C ALA A 98 3.26 7.32 -6.03
N ARG A 99 4.47 7.44 -6.59
CA ARG A 99 5.05 6.42 -7.50
C ARG A 99 5.21 5.07 -6.80
N ASP A 100 5.80 5.05 -5.61
CA ASP A 100 6.00 3.83 -4.82
C ASP A 100 4.65 3.19 -4.46
N PHE A 101 3.67 3.97 -4.04
CA PHE A 101 2.32 3.49 -3.75
C PHE A 101 1.67 2.85 -4.97
N GLN A 102 1.78 3.48 -6.15
CA GLN A 102 1.23 2.94 -7.39
C GLN A 102 1.90 1.62 -7.79
N ALA A 103 3.23 1.50 -7.65
CA ALA A 103 3.95 0.26 -7.91
C ALA A 103 3.46 -0.88 -7.01
N VAL A 104 3.29 -0.60 -5.71
CA VAL A 104 2.83 -1.59 -4.73
C VAL A 104 1.37 -2.02 -4.99
N LEU A 105 0.51 -1.11 -5.47
CA LEU A 105 -0.87 -1.47 -5.87
C LEU A 105 -0.90 -2.44 -7.06
N LEU A 106 -0.04 -2.21 -8.07
CA LEU A 106 0.06 -3.10 -9.23
C LEU A 106 0.52 -4.49 -8.80
N ASP A 107 1.52 -4.58 -7.93
CA ASP A 107 1.99 -5.87 -7.42
C ASP A 107 0.94 -6.56 -6.55
N PHE A 108 0.21 -5.82 -5.72
CA PHE A 108 -0.88 -6.40 -4.95
C PHE A 108 -1.99 -6.95 -5.84
N GLN A 109 -2.36 -6.24 -6.92
CA GLN A 109 -3.38 -6.70 -7.86
C GLN A 109 -2.95 -8.00 -8.55
N LYS A 110 -1.69 -8.08 -9.01
CA LYS A 110 -1.13 -9.30 -9.60
C LYS A 110 -1.13 -10.46 -8.60
N ALA A 111 -0.68 -10.21 -7.37
CA ALA A 111 -0.67 -11.22 -6.33
C ALA A 111 -2.08 -11.71 -6.02
N GLN A 112 -3.09 -10.82 -6.04
CA GLN A 112 -4.48 -11.18 -5.82
C GLN A 112 -5.02 -12.04 -6.98
N THR A 113 -4.71 -11.71 -8.23
CA THR A 113 -5.06 -12.54 -9.39
C THR A 113 -4.44 -13.93 -9.29
N LEU A 114 -3.16 -14.03 -8.94
CA LEU A 114 -2.50 -15.31 -8.73
C LEU A 114 -3.09 -16.10 -7.55
N ALA A 115 -3.42 -15.42 -6.45
CA ALA A 115 -4.09 -16.06 -5.31
C ALA A 115 -5.43 -16.67 -5.75
N THR A 116 -6.25 -15.91 -6.49
CA THR A 116 -7.53 -16.41 -7.01
C THR A 116 -7.35 -17.54 -8.00
N GLU A 117 -6.32 -17.50 -8.85
CA GLU A 117 -6.04 -18.57 -9.82
C GLU A 117 -5.57 -19.85 -9.13
N ARG A 118 -4.72 -19.74 -8.08
CA ARG A 118 -4.26 -20.90 -7.29
C ARG A 118 -5.35 -21.48 -6.40
N GLU A 119 -6.19 -20.65 -5.80
CA GLU A 119 -7.38 -21.10 -5.07
C GLU A 119 -8.39 -21.79 -6.02
N ALA A 120 -8.61 -21.23 -7.21
CA ALA A 120 -9.50 -21.80 -8.24
C ALA A 120 -8.93 -23.04 -8.95
N ALA A 121 -7.62 -23.28 -8.91
CA ALA A 121 -7.01 -24.51 -9.39
C ALA A 121 -7.15 -25.66 -8.38
N TYR A 122 -7.29 -25.35 -7.08
CA TYR A 122 -7.47 -26.34 -6.02
C TYR A 122 -8.94 -26.70 -5.77
N VAL A 123 -9.87 -25.80 -6.07
CA VAL A 123 -11.29 -26.15 -6.22
C VAL A 123 -11.47 -26.69 -7.64
N PRO A 124 -12.02 -27.88 -7.88
CA PRO A 124 -12.26 -28.34 -9.25
C PRO A 124 -13.24 -27.36 -9.91
N SER A 125 -12.72 -26.43 -10.71
CA SER A 125 -13.54 -25.44 -11.39
C SER A 125 -14.37 -26.13 -12.47
N PRO A 126 -15.71 -26.10 -12.42
CA PRO A 126 -16.51 -26.41 -13.59
C PRO A 126 -16.37 -25.27 -14.60
N SER A 127 -15.74 -25.60 -15.72
CA SER A 127 -15.86 -24.96 -17.02
C SER A 127 -15.68 -23.43 -17.10
N LYS A 128 -14.54 -23.05 -17.65
CA LYS A 128 -14.32 -21.81 -18.38
C LYS A 128 -15.25 -21.79 -19.61
N SER A 129 -16.52 -21.40 -19.46
CA SER A 129 -17.40 -21.13 -20.61
C SER A 129 -17.01 -19.79 -21.23
N ARG A 130 -16.02 -19.88 -22.12
CA ARG A 130 -15.67 -18.86 -23.11
C ARG A 130 -16.97 -18.43 -23.82
N PRO A 131 -17.39 -17.15 -23.78
CA PRO A 131 -18.49 -16.71 -24.62
C PRO A 131 -18.02 -16.81 -26.07
N THR A 132 -18.56 -17.81 -26.77
CA THR A 132 -18.37 -18.02 -28.19
C THR A 132 -18.80 -16.75 -28.90
N ARG A 133 -17.83 -16.06 -29.49
CA ARG A 133 -18.06 -14.93 -30.39
C ARG A 133 -18.81 -15.47 -31.62
N SER A 134 -20.14 -15.53 -31.54
CA SER A 134 -21.02 -15.79 -32.68
C SER A 134 -21.03 -14.54 -33.57
N ARG A 135 -20.06 -14.54 -34.47
CA ARG A 135 -20.13 -13.93 -35.80
C ARG A 135 -21.47 -14.29 -36.44
N PHE A 136 -22.31 -13.31 -36.78
CA PHE A 136 -23.07 -13.22 -38.04
C PHE A 136 -23.78 -11.85 -38.12
N PRO A 137 -23.50 -11.01 -39.14
CA PRO A 137 -24.48 -10.04 -39.65
C PRO A 137 -25.37 -10.75 -40.70
N TYR A 138 -26.65 -10.38 -40.77
CA TYR A 138 -27.55 -10.38 -41.94
C TYR A 138 -28.99 -10.53 -41.43
N PHE A 139 -29.71 -9.41 -41.36
CA PHE A 139 -30.92 -9.10 -42.14
C PHE A 139 -31.28 -7.63 -41.93
#